data_AF-A0A3D2FXJ9-F1
#
_entry.id   AF-A0A3D2FXJ9-F1
#
_cell.length_a   1.000
_cell.length_b   1.000
_cell.length_c   1.000
_cell.angle_alpha   90.00
_cell.angle_beta   90.00
_cell.angle_gamma   90.00
#
_symmetry.space_group_name_H-M   'P 1'
#
loop_
_entity.id
_entity.type
_entity.pdbx_description
1 polymer ?
#
loop_
_entity_poly.entity_id
_entity_poly.type
_entity_poly.pdbx_seq_one_letter_code
_entity_poly.pdbx_strand_id
1 'polypeptide(L)' 'HGGCSPVGMKKPFPTWIDETALLTDAFFCSAGRLGAQIGIDPEALAGYIGAQFADLTEE' A
#
# COMPACT_ATOMS: atom_id res chain seq x y z
N HIS A 1 13.65 9.91 -4.86
CA HIS A 1 12.81 9.64 -3.67
C HIS A 1 12.59 8.13 -3.58
N GLY A 2 12.65 7.56 -2.37
CA GLY A 2 12.44 6.12 -2.14
C GLY A 2 12.47 5.91 -0.63
N GLY A 3 11.46 5.24 -0.07
CA GLY A 3 11.26 5.14 1.38
C GLY A 3 9.97 5.77 1.90
N CYS A 4 9.02 6.18 1.05
CA CYS A 4 7.68 6.53 1.53
C CYS A 4 6.88 5.25 1.73
N SER A 5 6.59 4.90 2.99
CA SER A 5 5.80 3.73 3.35
C SER A 5 4.36 4.15 3.65
N PRO A 6 3.35 3.39 3.19
CA PRO A 6 1.97 3.59 3.64
C PRO A 6 1.78 3.18 5.10
N VAL A 7 2.66 2.32 5.63
CA VAL A 7 2.66 1.83 7.01
C VAL A 7 3.43 2.78 7.92
N GLY A 8 2.87 3.10 9.09
CA GLY A 8 3.57 3.82 10.16
C GLY A 8 3.70 5.33 9.93
N MET A 9 2.85 5.93 9.09
CA MET A 9 2.87 7.38 8.87
C MET A 9 2.58 8.15 10.17
N LYS A 10 3.36 9.20 10.45
CA LYS A 10 3.19 10.05 11.64
C LYS A 10 1.80 10.72 11.71
N LYS A 11 1.20 10.99 10.55
CA LYS A 11 -0.18 11.49 10.43
C LYS A 11 -0.97 10.46 9.61
N PRO A 12 -2.14 10.01 10.07
CA PRO A 12 -3.00 9.17 9.27
C PRO A 12 -3.62 10.03 8.17
N PHE A 13 -3.39 9.67 6.92
CA PHE A 13 -4.06 10.28 5.77
C PHE A 13 -5.06 9.28 5.19
N PRO A 14 -6.18 9.76 4.65
CA PRO A 14 -7.03 8.94 3.78
C PRO A 14 -6.17 8.30 2.69
N THR A 15 -6.27 6.98 2.58
CA THR A 15 -5.40 6.18 1.72
C THR A 15 -6.26 5.34 0.79
N TRP A 16 -5.93 5.36 -0.49
CA TRP A 16 -6.53 4.49 -1.48
C TRP A 16 -5.45 3.63 -2.11
N ILE A 17 -5.80 2.38 -2.38
CA ILE A 17 -4.99 1.43 -3.13
C ILE A 17 -5.76 1.13 -4.42
N ASP A 18 -5.04 1.02 -5.53
CA ASP A 18 -5.68 0.67 -6.79
C ASP A 18 -6.32 -0.73 -6.70
N GLU A 19 -7.53 -0.90 -7.22
CA GLU A 19 -8.30 -2.13 -7.11
C GLU A 19 -7.64 -3.33 -7.80
N THR A 20 -6.74 -3.10 -8.77
CA THR A 20 -5.97 -4.17 -9.42
C THR A 20 -5.06 -4.92 -8.44
N ALA A 21 -4.73 -4.33 -7.28
CA ALA A 21 -3.96 -5.00 -6.24
C ALA A 21 -4.65 -6.29 -5.73
N LEU A 22 -5.99 -6.34 -5.76
CA LEU A 22 -6.79 -7.51 -5.36
C LEU A 22 -6.60 -8.72 -6.29
N LEU A 23 -6.01 -8.51 -7.47
CA LEU A 23 -5.71 -9.57 -8.44
C LEU A 23 -4.37 -10.27 -8.17
N THR A 24 -3.68 -9.93 -7.07
CA THR A 24 -2.34 -10.41 -6.74
C THR A 24 -2.32 -11.12 -5.38
N ASP A 25 -1.51 -12.19 -5.28
CA ASP A 25 -1.33 -12.92 -4.01
C ASP A 25 -0.53 -12.10 -2.97
N ALA A 26 0.25 -11.13 -3.44
CA ALA A 26 1.08 -10.28 -2.58
C ALA A 26 1.29 -8.90 -3.20
N PHE A 27 1.02 -7.87 -2.41
CA PHE A 27 1.28 -6.47 -2.73
C PHE A 27 2.61 -6.03 -2.12
N PHE A 28 3.48 -5.42 -2.95
CA PHE A 28 4.78 -4.93 -2.51
C PHE A 28 4.80 -3.40 -2.44
N CYS A 29 5.10 -2.87 -1.26
CA CYS A 29 5.29 -1.43 -1.05
C CYS A 29 6.60 -1.14 -0.30
N SER A 30 7.03 0.12 -0.30
CA SER A 30 8.24 0.52 0.42
C SER A 30 8.10 0.30 1.93
N ALA A 31 9.13 -0.26 2.56
CA ALA A 31 9.16 -0.47 4.01
C ALA A 31 9.60 0.78 4.82
N GLY A 32 9.65 1.96 4.19
CA GLY A 32 10.08 3.20 4.86
C GLY A 32 11.59 3.42 4.84
N ARG A 33 12.35 2.52 4.20
CA ARG A 33 13.81 2.54 4.08
C ARG A 33 14.22 2.10 2.68
N LEU A 34 15.26 2.74 2.14
CA LEU A 34 15.85 2.35 0.86
C LEU A 34 16.38 0.90 0.91
N GLY A 35 16.08 0.13 -0.14
CA GLY A 35 16.47 -1.27 -0.25
C GLY A 35 15.60 -2.25 0.54
N ALA A 36 14.47 -1.82 1.09
CA ALA A 36 13.54 -2.67 1.83
C ALA A 36 12.10 -2.52 1.31
N GLN A 37 11.42 -3.65 1.16
CA GLN A 37 10.01 -3.74 0.75
C GLN A 37 9.23 -4.61 1.72
N ILE A 38 7.94 -4.34 1.85
CA ILE A 38 6.98 -5.19 2.55
C ILE A 38 6.18 -5.90 1.47
N GLY A 39 6.23 -7.24 1.47
CA GLY A 39 5.30 -8.08 0.71
C GLY A 39 4.21 -8.57 1.66
N ILE A 40 2.96 -8.23 1.38
CA ILE A 40 1.82 -8.52 2.25
C ILE A 40 0.57 -8.70 1.40
N ASP A 41 -0.37 -9.50 1.90
CA ASP A 41 -1.71 -9.57 1.34
C ASP A 41 -2.33 -8.14 1.25
N PRO A 42 -2.86 -7.75 0.08
CA PRO A 42 -3.37 -6.40 -0.14
C PRO A 42 -4.53 -6.05 0.80
N GLU A 43 -5.43 -7.00 1.07
CA GLU A 43 -6.58 -6.79 1.96
C GLU A 43 -6.13 -6.61 3.42
N ALA A 44 -5.17 -7.43 3.87
CA ALA A 44 -4.59 -7.30 5.20
C ALA A 44 -3.87 -5.96 5.38
N LEU A 45 -3.14 -5.50 4.35
CA LEU A 45 -2.51 -4.17 4.38
C LEU A 45 -3.57 -3.07 4.47
N ALA A 46 -4.58 -3.11 3.60
CA ALA A 46 -5.65 -2.13 3.57
C ALA A 46 -6.38 -2.05 4.91
N GLY A 47 -6.71 -3.19 5.51
CA GLY A 47 -7.30 -3.26 6.84
C GLY A 47 -6.40 -2.68 7.93
N TYR A 48 -5.09 -2.91 7.87
CA TYR A 48 -4.14 -2.39 8.85
C TYR A 48 -3.98 -0.86 8.78
N ILE A 49 -3.89 -0.30 7.57
CA ILE A 49 -3.68 1.15 7.36
C ILE A 49 -4.98 1.94 7.21
N GLY A 50 -6.14 1.28 7.17
CA GLY A 50 -7.44 1.91 6.93
C GLY A 50 -7.62 2.43 5.51
N ALA A 51 -7.06 1.73 4.52
CA ALA A 51 -7.21 2.09 3.11
C ALA A 51 -8.48 1.53 2.48
N GLN A 52 -8.90 2.15 1.38
CA GLN A 52 -9.97 1.68 0.51
C GLN A 52 -9.44 1.32 -0.87
N PHE A 53 -10.06 0.35 -1.53
CA PHE A 53 -9.78 0.06 -2.93
C PHE A 53 -10.63 0.93 -3.86
N ALA A 54 -10.03 1.38 -4.96
CA ALA A 54 -10.70 2.14 -6.02
C ALA A 54 -9.98 1.97 -7.36
N ASP A 55 -10.67 2.22 -8.46
CA ASP A 55 -10.06 2.39 -9.78
C ASP A 55 -9.32 3.75 -9.83
N LEU A 56 -7.98 3.72 -9.86
CA LEU A 56 -7.14 4.91 -9.73
C LEU A 56 -6.26 5.20 -10.94
N THR A 57 -6.09 4.26 -11.87
CA THR A 57 -5.13 4.38 -12.98
C THR A 57 -5.79 4.20 -14.34
N GLU A 58 -5.42 5.02 -15.30
CA GLU A 58 -5.71 4.80 -16.72
C GLU A 58 -4.59 3.92 -17.32
N GLU A 59 -4.93 2.99 -18.23
CA GLU A 59 -3.96 2.17 -18.98
C GLU A 59 -3.11 2.97 -19.98
#